data_AF-A0A978S7S4-F1
#
_entry.id   AF-A0A978S7S4-F1
#
_cell.length_a   1.000
_cell.length_b   1.000
_cell.length_c   1.000
_cell.angle_alpha   90.00
_cell.angle_beta   90.00
_cell.angle_gamma   90.00
#
_symmetry.space_group_name_H-M   'P 1'
#
loop_
_entity.id
_entity.type
_entity.pdbx_description
1 polymer ?
#
loop_
_entity_poly.entity_id
_entity_poly.type
_entity_poly.pdbx_seq_one_letter_code
_entity_poly.pdbx_strand_id
1 'polypeptide(L)'
;MAMIVVSDTSPLSGLAIAGYLGLLEQLYGRVLIPAGVWHELQRGGEDDPRITDLLGLDWIEVRQPTNQQLVNVLQTERHLDRGESEAIALALEVNAE
;
A
#
# COMPACT_ATOMS: atom_id res chain seq x y z
N MET A 1 -13.32 -13.31 11.53
CA MET A 1 -12.22 -13.17 10.56
C MET A 1 -11.31 -12.05 11.05
N ALA A 2 -10.00 -12.15 10.86
CA ALA A 2 -9.14 -10.98 10.99
C ALA A 2 -9.36 -10.10 9.75
N MET A 3 -9.58 -8.80 9.95
CA MET A 3 -9.76 -7.83 8.85
C MET A 3 -8.41 -7.65 8.16
N ILE A 4 -8.36 -7.88 6.85
CA ILE A 4 -7.15 -7.66 6.04
C ILE A 4 -7.32 -6.31 5.33
N VAL A 5 -6.34 -5.43 5.47
CA VAL A 5 -6.33 -4.13 4.79
C VAL A 5 -5.17 -4.08 3.82
N VAL A 6 -5.46 -3.60 2.61
CA VAL A 6 -4.45 -3.23 1.61
C VAL A 6 -4.48 -1.71 1.48
N SER A 7 -3.33 -1.06 1.62
CA SER A 7 -3.25 0.40 1.49
C SER A 7 -2.47 0.82 0.26
N ASP A 8 -2.91 1.95 -0.30
CA ASP A 8 -2.19 2.70 -1.32
C ASP A 8 -1.18 3.68 -0.68
N THR A 9 -0.34 4.33 -1.51
CA THR A 9 0.68 5.31 -1.13
C THR A 9 0.09 6.53 -0.42
N SER A 10 -1.04 7.06 -0.93
CA SER A 10 -1.58 8.35 -0.47
C SER A 10 -2.05 8.33 1.00
N PRO A 11 -2.81 7.32 1.47
CA PRO A 11 -3.17 7.20 2.89
C PRO A 11 -1.96 7.03 3.81
N LEU A 12 -0.96 6.24 3.40
CA LEU A 12 0.24 5.96 4.21
C LEU A 12 1.10 7.20 4.39
N SER A 13 1.46 7.84 3.28
CA SER A 13 2.28 9.06 3.30
C SER A 13 1.56 10.22 4.00
N GLY A 14 0.25 10.40 3.73
CA GLY A 14 -0.54 11.43 4.40
C GLY A 14 -0.60 11.25 5.91
N LEU A 15 -0.85 10.03 6.40
CA LEU A 15 -0.87 9.73 7.83
C LEU A 15 0.52 9.83 8.48
N ALA A 16 1.58 9.43 7.77
CA ALA A 16 2.95 9.59 8.24
C ALA A 16 3.32 11.07 8.41
N ILE A 17 3.05 11.90 7.39
CA ILE A 17 3.30 13.35 7.41
C ILE A 17 2.50 14.02 8.53
N ALA A 18 1.24 13.61 8.73
CA ALA A 18 0.37 14.14 9.76
C ALA A 18 0.69 13.62 11.19
N GLY A 19 1.59 12.64 11.33
CA GLY A 19 1.96 12.07 12.63
C GLY A 19 0.96 11.06 13.20
N TYR A 20 0.08 10.50 12.36
CA TYR A 20 -1.00 9.58 12.76
C TYR A 20 -0.88 8.17 12.16
N LEU A 21 0.26 7.81 11.54
CA LEU A 21 0.47 6.50 10.92
C LEU A 21 0.18 5.32 11.87
N GLY A 22 0.52 5.47 13.16
CA GLY A 22 0.28 4.44 14.18
C GLY A 22 -1.19 4.09 14.40
N LEU A 23 -2.16 4.89 13.91
CA LEU A 23 -3.57 4.52 13.94
C LEU A 23 -3.84 3.27 13.10
N LEU A 24 -3.13 3.07 11.99
CA LEU A 24 -3.31 1.87 11.16
C LEU A 24 -2.90 0.60 11.89
N GLU A 25 -1.81 0.64 12.66
CA GLU A 25 -1.38 -0.46 13.52
C GLU A 25 -2.42 -0.76 14.61
N GLN A 26 -2.95 0.29 15.26
CA GLN A 26 -3.95 0.12 16.33
C GLN A 26 -5.28 -0.45 15.83
N LEU A 27 -5.70 -0.08 14.61
CA LEU A 27 -6.97 -0.50 14.03
C LEU A 27 -6.89 -1.90 13.39
N TYR A 28 -5.79 -2.19 12.69
CA TYR A 28 -5.71 -3.36 11.82
C TYR A 28 -4.63 -4.37 12.23
N GLY A 29 -3.67 -3.96 13.07
CA GLY A 29 -2.53 -4.77 13.48
C GLY A 29 -1.51 -5.05 12.38
N ARG A 30 -1.96 -5.19 11.13
CA ARG A 30 -1.12 -5.38 9.95
C ARG A 30 -1.76 -4.71 8.73
N VAL A 31 -0.93 -4.09 7.90
CA VAL A 31 -1.34 -3.50 6.62
C VAL A 31 -0.51 -4.13 5.51
N LEU A 32 -1.17 -4.59 4.45
CA LEU A 32 -0.52 -5.04 3.23
C LEU A 32 -0.33 -3.87 2.29
N ILE A 33 0.80 -3.83 1.59
CA ILE A 33 1.04 -2.89 0.49
C ILE A 33 1.61 -3.63 -0.72
N PRO A 34 1.20 -3.27 -1.94
CA PRO A 34 1.81 -3.83 -3.13
C PRO A 34 3.23 -3.28 -3.37
N ALA A 35 3.97 -3.95 -4.25
CA ALA A 35 5.33 -3.52 -4.57
C ALA A 35 5.37 -2.13 -5.23
N GLY A 36 4.39 -1.78 -6.07
CA GLY A 36 4.27 -0.46 -6.70
C GLY A 36 4.21 0.66 -5.67
N VAL A 37 3.34 0.50 -4.67
CA VAL A 37 3.18 1.42 -3.53
C VAL A 37 4.47 1.53 -2.72
N TRP A 38 5.12 0.41 -2.41
CA TRP A 38 6.41 0.42 -1.73
C TRP A 38 7.47 1.24 -2.47
N HIS A 39 7.56 1.12 -3.80
CA HIS A 39 8.52 1.91 -4.59
C HIS A 39 8.17 3.40 -4.63
N GLU A 40 6.89 3.76 -4.62
CA GLU A 40 6.45 5.16 -4.53
C GLU A 40 6.79 5.76 -3.17
N LEU A 41 6.58 5.00 -2.09
CA LEU A 41 6.96 5.41 -0.74
C LEU A 41 8.49 5.56 -0.62
N GLN A 42 9.28 4.66 -1.21
CA GLN A 42 10.74 4.83 -1.28
C GLN A 42 11.16 6.15 -1.95
N ARG A 43 10.56 6.47 -3.11
CA ARG A 43 10.85 7.73 -3.81
C ARG A 43 10.41 8.94 -2.99
N GLY A 44 9.21 8.91 -2.39
CA GLY A 44 8.75 9.99 -1.51
C GLY A 44 9.60 10.15 -0.23
N GLY A 45 10.24 9.06 0.22
CA GLY A 45 11.17 9.06 1.35
C GLY A 45 12.45 9.88 1.10
N GLU A 46 12.83 10.10 -0.17
CA GLU A 46 13.94 10.99 -0.54
C GLU A 46 13.64 12.45 -0.17
N ASP A 47 12.36 12.83 -0.19
CA ASP A 47 11.90 14.20 0.09
C ASP A 47 11.47 14.40 1.55
N ASP A 48 10.98 13.34 2.22
CA ASP A 48 10.49 13.41 3.61
C ASP A 48 10.94 12.22 4.46
N PRO A 49 11.75 12.42 5.51
CA PRO A 49 12.22 11.34 6.37
C PRO A 49 11.08 10.59 7.08
N ARG A 50 9.92 11.24 7.32
CA ARG A 50 8.74 10.58 7.90
C ARG A 50 8.19 9.48 7.00
N ILE A 51 8.42 9.59 5.69
CA ILE A 51 8.05 8.55 4.72
C ILE A 51 9.09 7.42 4.74
N THR A 52 10.37 7.71 4.95
CA THR A 52 11.40 6.66 5.06
C THR A 52 11.18 5.78 6.30
N ASP A 53 10.77 6.37 7.42
CA ASP A 53 10.57 5.65 8.68
C ASP A 53 9.51 4.53 8.58
N LEU A 54 8.49 4.68 7.73
CA LEU A 54 7.44 3.65 7.59
C LEU A 54 7.91 2.38 6.89
N LEU A 55 8.97 2.46 6.09
CA LEU A 55 9.51 1.32 5.34
C LEU A 55 10.12 0.27 6.29
N GLY A 56 10.49 0.66 7.50
CA GLY A 56 11.04 -0.24 8.51
C GLY A 56 10.02 -0.83 9.48
N LEU A 57 8.71 -0.58 9.31
CA LEU A 57 7.70 -0.99 10.27
C LEU A 57 7.28 -2.45 10.07
N ASP A 58 7.43 -3.27 11.11
CA ASP A 58 7.15 -4.72 11.08
C ASP A 58 5.67 -5.06 10.78
N TRP A 59 4.76 -4.12 11.02
CA TRP A 59 3.32 -4.29 10.75
C TRP A 59 2.92 -3.90 9.31
N ILE A 60 3.85 -3.35 8.52
CA ILE A 60 3.66 -3.11 7.08
C ILE A 60 4.29 -4.26 6.30
N GLU A 61 3.48 -5.05 5.59
CA GLU A 61 3.95 -6.16 4.77
C GLU A 61 3.84 -5.82 3.27
N VAL A 62 4.96 -5.92 2.56
CA VAL A 62 4.96 -5.86 1.09
C VAL A 62 4.52 -7.20 0.52
N ARG A 63 3.47 -7.21 -0.31
CA ARG A 63 2.99 -8.40 -1.00
C ARG A 63 2.63 -8.09 -2.45
N GLN A 64 3.14 -8.87 -3.39
CA GLN A 64 2.80 -8.72 -4.80
C GLN A 64 1.49 -9.44 -5.14
N PRO A 65 0.59 -8.83 -5.93
CA PRO A 65 -0.57 -9.53 -6.46
C PRO A 65 -0.14 -10.61 -7.44
N THR A 66 -0.79 -11.77 -7.41
CA THR A 66 -0.55 -12.88 -8.34
C THR A 66 -1.30 -12.69 -9.66
N ASN A 67 -2.44 -11.99 -9.65
CA ASN A 67 -3.23 -11.72 -10.85
C ASN A 67 -2.67 -10.56 -11.69
N GLN A 68 -1.54 -10.79 -12.34
CA GLN A 68 -0.88 -9.82 -13.20
C GLN A 68 -1.73 -9.41 -14.41
N GLN A 69 -2.65 -10.26 -14.86
CA GLN A 69 -3.57 -9.91 -15.94
C GLN A 69 -4.53 -8.80 -15.52
N LEU A 70 -5.07 -8.87 -14.30
CA LEU A 70 -5.92 -7.81 -13.75
C LEU A 70 -5.13 -6.51 -13.58
N VAL A 71 -3.90 -6.58 -13.06
CA VAL A 71 -3.01 -5.41 -12.94
C VAL A 71 -2.80 -4.75 -14.32
N ASN A 72 -2.58 -5.53 -15.36
CA ASN A 72 -2.42 -5.00 -16.72
C ASN A 72 -3.71 -4.34 -17.23
N VAL A 73 -4.87 -4.98 -17.06
CA VAL A 73 -6.17 -4.42 -17.48
C VAL A 73 -6.47 -3.11 -16.75
N LEU A 74 -6.18 -3.02 -15.46
CA LEU A 74 -6.38 -1.80 -14.68
C LEU A 74 -5.47 -0.66 -15.20
N GLN A 75 -4.22 -0.95 -15.53
CA GLN A 75 -3.32 0.06 -16.11
C GLN A 75 -3.75 0.47 -17.53
N THR A 76 -4.11 -0.47 -18.40
CA THR A 76 -4.36 -0.17 -19.82
C THR A 76 -5.77 0.34 -20.10
N GLU A 77 -6.78 -0.22 -19.46
CA GLU A 77 -8.20 0.11 -19.72
C GLU A 77 -8.77 1.11 -18.73
N ARG A 78 -8.26 1.15 -17.50
CA ARG A 78 -8.70 2.11 -16.47
C ARG A 78 -7.71 3.25 -16.25
N HIS A 79 -6.54 3.20 -16.89
CA HIS A 79 -5.49 4.22 -16.79
C HIS A 79 -5.05 4.51 -15.35
N LEU A 80 -5.17 3.51 -14.47
CA LEU A 80 -4.64 3.59 -13.13
C LEU A 80 -3.12 3.47 -13.18
N ASP A 81 -2.45 4.09 -12.22
CA ASP A 81 -1.02 3.86 -12.08
C ASP A 81 -0.74 2.43 -11.60
N ARG A 82 0.55 2.09 -11.54
CA ARG A 82 0.98 0.75 -11.16
C ARG A 82 0.68 0.45 -9.69
N GLY A 83 0.88 1.40 -8.78
CA GLY A 83 0.62 1.25 -7.35
C GLY A 83 -0.86 0.98 -7.08
N GLU A 84 -1.73 1.82 -7.64
CA GLU A 84 -3.19 1.71 -7.58
C GLU A 84 -3.68 0.38 -8.16
N SER A 85 -3.18 0.01 -9.34
CA SER A 85 -3.57 -1.24 -10.02
C SER A 85 -3.18 -2.47 -9.21
N GLU A 86 -1.97 -2.48 -8.65
CA GLU A 86 -1.51 -3.58 -7.80
C GLU A 86 -2.28 -3.62 -6.47
N ALA A 87 -2.64 -2.47 -5.88
CA ALA A 87 -3.39 -2.38 -4.63
C ALA A 87 -4.79 -2.98 -4.79
N ILE A 88 -5.51 -2.61 -5.86
CA ILE A 88 -6.83 -3.16 -6.17
C ILE A 88 -6.75 -4.67 -6.43
N ALA A 89 -5.78 -5.11 -7.24
CA ALA A 89 -5.62 -6.54 -7.54
C ALA A 89 -5.31 -7.36 -6.28
N LEU A 90 -4.45 -6.84 -5.40
CA LEU A 90 -4.11 -7.49 -4.14
C LEU A 90 -5.30 -7.53 -3.19
N ALA A 91 -6.04 -6.42 -3.06
CA ALA A 91 -7.23 -6.34 -2.21
C ALA A 91 -8.27 -7.40 -2.59
N LEU A 92 -8.52 -7.56 -3.89
CA LEU A 92 -9.43 -8.60 -4.40
C LEU A 92 -8.89 -10.02 -4.14
N GLU A 93 -7.59 -10.23 -4.30
CA GLU A 93 -6.95 -11.54 -4.08
C GLU A 93 -7.04 -11.99 -2.62
N VAL A 94 -6.81 -11.08 -1.68
CA VAL A 94 -6.84 -11.38 -0.23
C VAL A 94 -8.22 -11.22 0.39
N ASN A 95 -9.23 -10.79 -0.37
CA ASN A 95 -10.55 -10.38 0.14
C ASN A 95 -10.43 -9.34 1.26
N ALA A 96 -9.68 -8.27 1.00
CA ALA A 96 -9.55 -7.13 1.91
C ALA A 96 -10.89 -6.38 2.04
N GLU A 97 -11.08 -5.70 3.18
CA GLU A 97 -12.23 -4.82 3.44
C GLU A 97 -11.97 -3.37 3.03
#